data_AF-A0A7M2GP61-F1
#
_entry.id   AF-A0A7M2GP61-F1
#
_cell.length_a   1.000
_cell.length_b   1.000
_cell.length_c   1.000
_cell.angle_alpha   90.00
_cell.angle_beta   90.00
_cell.angle_gamma   90.00
#
_symmetry.space_group_name_H-M   'P 1'
#
loop_
_entity.id
_entity.type
_entity.pdbx_description
1 polymer ?
#
loop_
_entity_poly.entity_id
_entity_poly.type
_entity_poly.pdbx_seq_one_letter_code
_entity_poly.pdbx_strand_id
1 'polypeptide(L)'
;MSPSISVGGRVPYVARFTRLHFRLWGPYGITAYPTGFHDWPEHLSAPVWMPEARIITGAGAVKVPLGDCATLDDAIAACWSHFASLH
;
A
#
# COMPACT_ATOMS: atom_id res chain seq x y z
N MET A 1 -12.01 -3.65 -45.20
CA MET A 1 -11.13 -2.62 -44.60
C MET A 1 -11.95 -1.83 -43.60
N SER A 2 -11.69 -2.05 -42.31
CA SER A 2 -12.20 -1.25 -41.18
C SER A 2 -11.01 -1.05 -40.24
N PRO A 3 -10.84 0.13 -39.63
CA PRO A 3 -9.55 0.51 -39.06
C PRO A 3 -9.31 -0.21 -37.74
N SER A 4 -8.13 -0.82 -37.61
CA SER A 4 -7.61 -1.31 -36.35
C SER A 4 -7.25 -0.10 -35.47
N ILE A 5 -8.08 0.19 -34.47
CA ILE A 5 -7.72 1.13 -33.41
C ILE A 5 -6.76 0.41 -32.47
N SER A 6 -5.48 0.72 -32.59
CA SER A 6 -4.44 0.37 -31.63
C SER A 6 -4.70 1.15 -30.33
N VAL A 7 -5.55 0.61 -29.45
CA VAL A 7 -5.67 1.11 -28.08
C VAL A 7 -4.39 0.69 -27.36
N GLY A 8 -3.48 1.65 -27.15
CA GLY A 8 -2.26 1.46 -26.36
C GLY A 8 -2.62 0.76 -25.05
N GLY A 9 -2.04 -0.43 -24.86
CA GLY A 9 -2.41 -1.36 -23.81
C GLY A 9 -2.18 -0.79 -22.41
N ARG A 10 -3.19 -0.11 -21.87
CA ARG A 10 -3.32 0.05 -20.42
C ARG A 10 -3.66 -1.33 -19.87
N VAL A 11 -2.64 -2.00 -19.32
CA VAL A 11 -2.83 -3.17 -18.48
C VAL A 11 -3.82 -2.76 -17.37
N PRO A 12 -4.96 -3.44 -17.20
CA PRO A 12 -5.92 -3.08 -16.16
C PRO A 12 -5.21 -3.12 -14.80
N TYR A 13 -5.43 -2.09 -13.98
CA TYR A 13 -4.89 -2.02 -12.63
C TYR A 13 -5.48 -3.18 -11.81
N VAL A 14 -4.70 -4.25 -11.66
CA VAL A 14 -5.04 -5.34 -10.76
C VAL A 14 -4.73 -4.86 -9.36
N ALA A 15 -5.75 -4.47 -8.61
CA ALA A 15 -5.64 -4.35 -7.17
C ALA A 15 -5.17 -5.72 -6.64
N ARG A 16 -3.88 -5.86 -6.32
CA ARG A 16 -3.39 -7.03 -5.61
C ARG A 16 -4.04 -6.96 -4.23
N PHE A 17 -5.06 -7.77 -4.01
CA PHE A 17 -5.58 -7.99 -2.66
C PHE A 17 -4.40 -8.47 -1.82
N THR A 18 -3.90 -7.58 -0.96
CA THR A 18 -2.90 -7.95 0.03
C THR A 18 -3.53 -9.02 0.92
N ARG A 19 -2.79 -10.05 1.33
CA ARG A 19 -3.28 -11.10 2.26
C ARG A 19 -3.40 -10.56 3.69
N LEU A 20 -3.82 -9.31 3.85
CA LEU A 20 -3.91 -8.65 5.13
C LEU A 20 -4.95 -9.37 5.99
N HIS A 21 -4.52 -9.84 7.16
CA HIS A 21 -5.36 -10.59 8.07
C HIS A 21 -6.59 -9.76 8.51
N PHE A 22 -7.75 -10.40 8.72
CA PHE A 22 -9.01 -9.70 9.00
C PHE A 22 -8.95 -8.76 10.22
N ARG A 23 -8.16 -9.11 11.25
CA ARG A 23 -7.92 -8.27 12.43
C ARG A 23 -7.24 -6.94 12.10
N LEU A 24 -6.52 -6.87 10.99
CA LEU A 24 -5.84 -5.67 10.52
C LEU A 24 -6.66 -4.87 9.49
N TRP A 25 -7.65 -5.49 8.84
CA TRP A 25 -8.35 -4.92 7.68
C TRP A 25 -9.18 -3.66 7.97
N GLY A 26 -9.67 -3.52 9.20
CA GLY A 26 -10.38 -2.33 9.66
C GLY A 26 -9.44 -1.18 10.07
N PRO A 27 -8.57 -1.42 11.08
CA PRO A 27 -7.75 -0.36 11.66
C PRO A 27 -6.48 -0.02 10.88
N TYR A 28 -6.09 -0.78 9.84
CA TYR A 28 -4.86 -0.50 9.10
C TYR A 28 -5.09 -0.38 7.58
N GLY A 29 -4.19 0.36 6.93
CA GLY A 29 -4.06 0.44 5.48
C GLY A 29 -2.59 0.30 5.08
N ILE A 30 -2.33 -0.18 3.86
CA ILE A 30 -0.98 -0.19 3.29
C ILE A 30 -1.09 0.41 1.89
N THR A 31 -0.39 1.51 1.68
CA THR A 31 -0.30 2.18 0.38
C THR A 31 1.06 1.90 -0.23
N ALA A 32 1.11 1.54 -1.52
CA ALA A 32 2.37 1.49 -2.26
C ALA A 32 2.55 2.82 -3.01
N TYR A 33 3.67 3.51 -2.80
CA TYR A 33 4.00 4.67 -3.64
C TYR A 33 4.50 4.21 -5.02
N PRO A 34 4.05 4.85 -6.11
CA PRO A 34 4.36 4.39 -7.47
C PRO A 34 5.78 4.71 -7.93
N THR A 35 6.67 5.11 -7.03
CA THR A 35 8.11 5.24 -7.29
C THR A 35 8.75 3.93 -7.76
N GLY A 36 8.07 2.79 -7.56
CA GLY A 36 8.39 1.48 -8.17
C GLY A 36 7.40 0.94 -9.22
N PHE A 37 6.39 1.70 -9.64
CA PHE A 37 5.36 1.27 -10.61
C PHE A 37 5.46 1.93 -12.00
N HIS A 38 6.28 2.98 -12.16
CA HIS A 38 6.41 3.75 -13.40
C HIS A 38 7.84 3.71 -13.96
N ASP A 39 8.32 2.55 -14.43
CA ASP A 39 9.60 2.40 -15.18
C ASP A 39 10.77 3.28 -14.69
N TRP A 40 10.86 3.54 -13.38
CA TRP A 40 11.94 4.34 -12.84
C TRP A 40 13.22 3.52 -12.83
N PRO A 41 14.38 4.16 -13.05
CA PRO A 41 15.66 3.49 -12.92
C PRO A 41 15.73 2.70 -11.61
N GLU A 42 16.21 1.45 -11.66
CA GLU A 42 16.15 0.49 -10.53
C GLU A 42 16.74 1.04 -9.22
N HIS A 43 17.73 1.93 -9.33
CA HIS A 43 18.38 2.61 -8.20
C HIS A 43 17.52 3.71 -7.54
N LEU A 44 16.41 4.12 -8.17
CA LEU A 44 15.41 5.08 -7.69
C LEU A 44 14.08 4.39 -7.35
N SER A 45 13.89 3.14 -7.76
CA SER A 45 12.68 2.35 -7.55
C SER A 45 12.75 1.55 -6.24
N ALA A 46 12.98 2.21 -5.11
CA ALA A 46 12.69 1.59 -3.84
C ALA A 46 11.15 1.46 -3.72
N PRO A 47 10.59 0.25 -3.51
CA PRO A 47 9.18 0.13 -3.16
C PRO A 47 9.01 0.75 -1.76
N VAL A 48 8.35 1.90 -1.67
CA VAL A 48 8.00 2.49 -0.38
C VAL A 48 6.57 2.04 -0.06
N TRP A 49 6.46 0.95 0.68
CA TRP A 49 5.21 0.51 1.27
C TRP A 49 4.98 1.32 2.54
N MET A 50 3.87 2.03 2.60
CA MET A 50 3.51 2.91 3.71
C MET A 50 2.34 2.30 4.48
N PRO A 51 2.59 1.48 5.52
CA PRO A 51 1.58 1.08 6.47
C PRO A 51 1.08 2.29 7.28
N GLU A 52 -0.24 2.36 7.47
CA GLU A 52 -0.93 3.39 8.25
C GLU A 52 -1.91 2.75 9.24
N ALA A 53 -1.99 3.31 10.44
CA ALA A 53 -3.03 3.00 11.42
C ALA A 53 -4.13 4.06 11.39
N ARG A 54 -5.39 3.65 11.47
CA ARG A 54 -6.56 4.52 11.61
C ARG A 54 -6.89 4.63 13.09
N ILE A 55 -6.80 5.84 13.62
CA ILE A 55 -7.03 6.15 15.04
C ILE A 55 -8.18 7.14 15.15
N ILE A 56 -9.07 6.94 16.12
CA ILE A 56 -10.12 7.91 16.44
C ILE A 56 -9.61 8.82 17.56
N THR A 57 -9.60 10.13 17.30
CA THR A 57 -9.24 11.17 18.27
C THR A 57 -10.47 12.01 18.60
N GLY A 58 -10.36 12.94 19.57
CA GLY A 58 -11.42 13.91 19.86
C GLY A 58 -11.77 14.84 18.69
N ALA A 59 -10.89 14.94 17.68
CA ALA A 59 -11.11 15.70 16.45
C ALA A 59 -11.63 14.83 15.28
N GLY A 60 -11.80 13.52 15.49
CA GLY A 60 -12.24 12.57 14.47
C GLY A 60 -11.18 11.53 14.09
N ALA A 61 -11.45 10.80 13.00
CA ALA A 61 -10.58 9.74 12.50
C ALA A 61 -9.35 10.32 11.79
N VAL A 62 -8.17 9.89 12.21
CA VAL A 62 -6.88 10.26 11.63
C VAL A 62 -6.09 9.03 11.19
N LYS A 63 -5.23 9.20 10.19
CA LYS A 63 -4.29 8.18 9.72
C LYS A 63 -2.91 8.51 10.26
N VAL A 64 -2.29 7.55 10.94
CA VAL A 64 -0.94 7.68 11.50
C VAL A 64 0.00 6.76 10.73
N PRO A 65 1.06 7.29 10.08
CA PRO A 65 2.07 6.46 9.42
C PRO A 65 2.80 5.57 10.42
N LEU A 66 3.07 4.32 10.06
CA LEU A 66 3.86 3.37 10.85
C LEU A 66 5.32 3.25 10.38
N GLY A 67 5.73 4.14 9.48
CA GLY A 67 7.06 4.16 8.86
C GLY A 67 7.07 3.62 7.44
N ASP A 68 8.18 3.84 6.74
CA ASP A 68 8.39 3.41 5.37
C ASP A 68 8.99 2.00 5.35
N CYS A 69 8.42 1.11 4.54
CA CYS A 69 8.80 -0.29 4.45
C CYS A 69 9.28 -0.63 3.03
N ALA A 70 10.40 -1.35 2.93
CA ALA A 70 10.96 -1.76 1.64
C ALA A 70 10.12 -2.85 0.94
N THR A 71 9.38 -3.65 1.72
CA THR A 71 8.54 -4.74 1.21
C THR A 71 7.13 -4.71 1.80
N LEU A 72 6.20 -5.39 1.13
CA LEU A 72 4.84 -5.58 1.65
C LEU A 72 4.83 -6.39 2.95
N ASP A 73 5.73 -7.38 3.08
CA ASP A 73 5.80 -8.21 4.28
C ASP A 73 6.29 -7.40 5.49
N ASP A 74 7.26 -6.51 5.29
CA ASP A 74 7.69 -5.55 6.31
C ASP A 74 6.54 -4.63 6.74
N ALA A 75 5.75 -4.15 5.77
CA ALA A 75 4.58 -3.31 6.06
C ALA A 75 3.49 -4.07 6.85
N ILE A 76 3.27 -5.35 6.55
CA ILE A 76 2.35 -6.22 7.31
C ILE A 76 2.91 -6.46 8.73
N ALA A 77 4.21 -6.70 8.86
CA ALA A 77 4.87 -6.88 10.15
C ALA A 77 4.81 -5.62 11.02
N ALA A 78 4.94 -4.43 10.42
CA ALA A 78 4.77 -3.15 11.10
C ALA A 78 3.34 -2.98 11.65
N CYS A 79 2.32 -3.31 10.85
CA CYS A 79 0.92 -3.30 11.30
C CYS A 79 0.70 -4.24 12.50
N TRP A 80 1.26 -5.45 12.46
CA TRP A 80 1.16 -6.40 13.58
C TRP A 80 1.91 -5.93 14.82
N SER A 81 3.10 -5.37 14.67
CA SER A 81 3.92 -4.87 15.77
C SER A 81 3.20 -3.71 16.49
N HIS A 82 2.63 -2.78 15.73
CA HIS A 82 1.80 -1.73 16.30
C HIS A 82 0.57 -2.31 17.01
N PHE A 83 -0.15 -3.25 16.38
CA PHE A 83 -1.30 -3.90 17.02
C PHE A 83 -0.95 -4.58 18.35
N ALA A 84 0.17 -5.29 18.40
CA ALA A 84 0.66 -5.94 19.61
C ALA A 84 1.05 -4.93 20.70
N SER A 85 1.55 -3.74 20.33
CA SER A 85 1.94 -2.70 21.29
C SER A 85 0.76 -2.01 22.01
N LEU A 86 -0.47 -2.21 21.54
CA LEU A 86 -1.68 -1.63 22.14
C LEU A 86 -2.28 -2.51 23.26
N HIS A 87 -1.70 -3.69 23.51
CA HIS A 87 -2.13 -4.66 24.50
C HIS A 87 -1.11 -4.77 25.65
#